data_AF-A0A849E225-F1
#
_entry.id   AF-A0A849E225-F1
#
_cell.length_a   1.000
_cell.length_b   1.000
_cell.length_c   1.000
_cell.angle_alpha   90.00
_cell.angle_beta   90.00
_cell.angle_gamma   90.00
#
_symmetry.space_group_name_H-M   'P 1'
#
loop_
_entity.id
_entity.type
_entity.pdbx_description
1 polymer ?
#
loop_
_entity_poly.entity_id
_entity_poly.type
_entity_poly.pdbx_seq_one_letter_code
_entity_poly.pdbx_strand_id
1 'polypeptide(L)'
;VVKHTDGVELEFTFEPRQIDLLALQGGGSELLLDDIEVLAGEYQSIRLMVNAERNTMDSYIELPDTNQISLFVPSGAQTGLKLNDSFTVLAGGSSDLIIDFDLRKSITNPRGQSDYFLKPRLRLIDNSVSGDLMGTVAESLITAEGCTESSSVYVFPAEVTVDGVDDIDIVDEGDDIGGADPITTATVSLNDDGVYEYMAAFLAPGDYILGLTCQADLDQNDIDNTQSDTNAPEQVVSFVTAVNVTIVENETTVYDFEE
;
A
#
# COMPACT_ATOMS: atom_id res chain seq x y z
N VAL A 1 -18.19 -4.43 9.30
CA VAL A 1 -19.24 -5.35 8.80
C VAL A 1 -18.59 -6.42 7.95
N VAL A 2 -18.94 -7.68 8.15
CA VAL A 2 -18.42 -8.83 7.41
C VAL A 2 -19.61 -9.55 6.76
N LYS A 3 -19.56 -9.81 5.46
CA LYS A 3 -20.70 -10.35 4.70
C LYS A 3 -20.45 -11.78 4.26
N HIS A 4 -21.26 -12.69 4.76
CA HIS A 4 -21.25 -14.09 4.35
C HIS A 4 -21.96 -14.25 2.99
N THR A 5 -21.59 -15.29 2.24
CA THR A 5 -22.11 -15.58 0.88
C THR A 5 -23.60 -15.92 0.85
N ASP A 6 -24.17 -16.40 1.96
CA ASP A 6 -25.63 -16.62 2.11
C ASP A 6 -26.45 -15.33 2.30
N GLY A 7 -25.77 -14.18 2.38
CA GLY A 7 -26.38 -12.86 2.55
C GLY A 7 -26.46 -12.37 3.99
N VAL A 8 -26.02 -13.15 4.98
CA VAL A 8 -25.92 -12.69 6.37
C VAL A 8 -24.79 -11.66 6.49
N GLU A 9 -25.09 -10.51 7.11
CA GLU A 9 -24.11 -9.49 7.46
C GLU A 9 -23.90 -9.49 8.98
N LEU A 10 -22.64 -9.60 9.40
CA LEU A 10 -22.22 -9.48 10.79
C LEU A 10 -21.66 -8.08 11.00
N GLU A 11 -22.25 -7.33 11.93
CA GLU A 11 -21.82 -5.98 12.28
C GLU A 11 -21.09 -6.01 13.63
N PHE A 12 -19.88 -5.44 13.63
CA PHE A 12 -19.05 -5.27 14.82
C PHE A 12 -18.87 -3.78 15.03
N THR A 13 -19.26 -3.29 16.20
CA THR A 13 -19.14 -1.88 16.58
C THR A 13 -18.19 -1.78 17.76
N PHE A 14 -17.23 -0.86 17.67
CA PHE A 14 -16.29 -0.52 18.72
C PHE A 14 -16.19 1.00 18.86
N GLU A 15 -15.60 1.46 19.95
CA GLU A 15 -15.37 2.89 20.16
C GLU A 15 -14.55 3.49 19.01
N PRO A 16 -14.84 4.72 18.56
CA PRO A 16 -14.06 5.36 17.49
C PRO A 16 -12.57 5.39 17.83
N ARG A 17 -11.73 5.01 16.86
CA ARG A 17 -10.28 4.97 16.98
C ARG A 17 -9.66 5.89 15.94
N GLN A 18 -8.58 6.57 16.32
CA GLN A 18 -7.68 7.23 15.39
C GLN A 18 -6.47 6.31 15.19
N ILE A 19 -6.19 5.98 13.93
CA ILE A 19 -5.09 5.11 13.54
C ILE A 19 -4.18 5.93 12.63
N ASP A 20 -2.93 6.11 13.04
CA ASP A 20 -1.90 6.70 12.20
C ASP A 20 -1.40 5.62 11.23
N LEU A 21 -1.85 5.70 9.99
CA LEU A 21 -1.50 4.73 8.94
C LEU A 21 -0.02 4.83 8.54
N LEU A 22 0.63 5.99 8.74
CA LEU A 22 2.06 6.16 8.43
C LEU A 22 2.94 5.43 9.46
N ALA A 23 2.45 5.28 10.69
CA ALA A 23 3.13 4.52 11.73
C ALA A 23 3.03 2.99 11.57
N LEU A 24 2.19 2.50 10.65
CA LEU A 24 1.97 1.06 10.41
C LEU A 24 2.76 0.52 9.20
N GLN A 25 3.75 1.26 8.71
CA GLN A 25 4.64 0.79 7.65
C GLN A 25 5.56 -0.35 8.13
N GLY A 26 6.12 -1.11 7.19
CA GLY A 26 7.07 -2.18 7.50
C GLY A 26 6.49 -3.21 8.46
N GLY A 27 5.37 -3.85 8.10
CA GLY A 27 4.76 -4.92 8.92
C GLY A 27 4.07 -4.45 10.20
N GLY A 28 4.07 -3.15 10.50
CA GLY A 28 3.24 -2.60 11.56
C GLY A 28 1.76 -2.88 11.30
N SER A 29 1.01 -3.24 12.34
CA SER A 29 -0.44 -3.44 12.24
C SER A 29 -1.15 -3.05 13.53
N GLU A 30 -2.43 -2.69 13.39
CA GLU A 30 -3.29 -2.33 14.52
C GLU A 30 -4.47 -3.31 14.58
N LEU A 31 -4.63 -3.96 15.74
CA LEU A 31 -5.68 -4.96 15.94
C LEU A 31 -7.06 -4.31 15.93
N LEU A 32 -7.89 -4.61 14.93
CA LEU A 32 -9.26 -4.08 14.83
C LEU A 32 -10.29 -4.93 15.57
N LEU A 33 -10.23 -6.25 15.37
CA LEU A 33 -11.11 -7.25 15.96
C LEU A 33 -10.25 -8.37 16.52
N ASP A 34 -10.58 -8.83 17.72
CA ASP A 34 -9.85 -9.89 18.41
C ASP A 34 -10.80 -11.00 18.83
N ASP A 35 -10.42 -12.25 18.54
CA ASP A 35 -11.11 -13.49 18.90
C ASP A 35 -12.65 -13.44 18.73
N ILE A 36 -13.10 -13.00 17.56
CA ILE A 36 -14.52 -12.88 17.24
C ILE A 36 -15.03 -14.19 16.65
N GLU A 37 -16.01 -14.80 17.32
CA GLU A 37 -16.71 -15.98 16.80
C GLU A 37 -17.58 -15.62 15.59
N VAL A 38 -17.34 -16.29 14.47
CA VAL A 38 -18.15 -16.20 13.25
C VAL A 38 -18.53 -17.59 12.74
N LEU A 39 -19.52 -17.64 11.84
CA LEU A 39 -19.93 -18.91 11.24
C LEU A 39 -18.85 -19.41 10.27
N ALA A 40 -18.66 -20.73 10.22
CA ALA A 40 -17.83 -21.32 9.18
C ALA A 40 -18.50 -21.16 7.81
N GLY A 41 -17.71 -20.85 6.79
CA GLY A 41 -18.18 -20.68 5.42
C GLY A 41 -17.43 -19.61 4.65
N GLU A 42 -17.99 -19.25 3.50
CA GLU A 42 -17.41 -18.29 2.56
C GLU A 42 -17.96 -16.90 2.82
N TYR A 43 -17.07 -15.92 2.87
CA TYR A 43 -17.35 -14.52 2.99
C TYR A 43 -16.96 -13.80 1.70
N GLN A 44 -17.73 -12.78 1.34
CA GLN A 44 -17.57 -12.08 0.05
C GLN A 44 -17.15 -10.63 0.18
N SER A 45 -17.20 -10.06 1.39
CA SER A 45 -16.68 -8.72 1.64
C SER A 45 -16.48 -8.40 3.11
N ILE A 46 -15.57 -7.46 3.33
CA ILE A 46 -15.42 -6.72 4.57
C ILE A 46 -15.71 -5.25 4.28
N ARG A 47 -16.43 -4.60 5.19
CA ARG A 47 -16.73 -3.17 5.11
C ARG A 47 -16.34 -2.49 6.41
N LEU A 48 -15.40 -1.55 6.32
CA LEU A 48 -14.95 -0.70 7.42
C LEU A 48 -15.73 0.60 7.39
N MET A 49 -16.33 0.98 8.52
CA MET A 49 -16.96 2.30 8.65
C MET A 49 -15.90 3.28 9.15
N VAL A 50 -15.79 4.42 8.46
CA VAL A 50 -14.81 5.47 8.77
C VAL A 50 -15.51 6.82 8.86
N ASN A 51 -15.03 7.68 9.76
CA ASN A 51 -15.47 9.06 9.89
C ASN A 51 -14.51 9.92 9.07
N ALA A 52 -14.96 10.39 7.91
CA ALA A 52 -14.18 11.20 6.98
C ALA A 52 -15.14 12.13 6.21
N GLU A 53 -15.88 12.94 6.96
CA GLU A 53 -16.86 13.88 6.40
C GLU A 53 -16.17 15.12 5.79
N ARG A 54 -16.82 15.70 4.79
CA ARG A 54 -16.30 16.87 4.08
C ARG A 54 -16.13 18.05 5.05
N ASN A 55 -14.99 18.74 5.00
CA ASN A 55 -14.59 19.84 5.86
C ASN A 55 -14.64 19.55 7.36
N THR A 56 -14.44 18.29 7.75
CA THR A 56 -14.41 17.85 9.16
C THR A 56 -13.07 17.22 9.48
N MET A 57 -12.56 17.47 10.70
CA MET A 57 -11.26 16.95 11.17
C MET A 57 -11.39 15.61 11.89
N ASP A 58 -12.34 14.77 11.46
CA ASP A 58 -12.55 13.41 11.96
C ASP A 58 -11.52 12.43 11.40
N SER A 59 -11.11 12.64 10.15
CA SER A 59 -9.90 12.11 9.52
C SER A 59 -9.11 13.25 8.86
N TYR A 60 -7.78 13.19 8.83
CA TYR A 60 -6.96 14.25 8.29
C TYR A 60 -5.62 13.75 7.75
N ILE A 61 -5.02 14.56 6.88
CA ILE A 61 -3.62 14.47 6.48
C ILE A 61 -2.84 15.50 7.28
N GLU A 62 -1.71 15.09 7.86
CA GLU A 62 -0.76 15.99 8.49
C GLU A 62 0.39 16.27 7.52
N LEU A 63 0.57 17.54 7.13
CA LEU A 63 1.66 17.97 6.27
C LEU A 63 2.90 18.34 7.10
N PRO A 64 4.12 18.31 6.51
CA PRO A 64 5.36 18.63 7.21
C PRO A 64 5.42 20.01 7.87
N ASP A 65 4.62 20.97 7.40
CA ASP A 65 4.50 22.32 7.98
C ASP A 65 3.46 22.42 9.12
N THR A 66 3.02 21.27 9.65
CA THR A 66 2.03 21.09 10.74
C THR A 66 0.60 21.53 10.41
N ASN A 67 0.32 21.83 9.14
CA ASN A 67 -1.04 22.05 8.70
C ASN A 67 -1.76 20.69 8.58
N GLN A 68 -2.79 20.51 9.39
CA GLN A 68 -3.73 19.42 9.21
C GLN A 68 -4.81 19.84 8.21
N ILE A 69 -5.06 18.98 7.22
CA ILE A 69 -6.10 19.19 6.21
C ILE A 69 -7.08 18.02 6.30
N SER A 70 -8.38 18.30 6.29
CA SER A 70 -9.41 17.29 6.39
C SER A 70 -9.31 16.27 5.25
N LEU A 71 -9.51 15.00 5.61
CA LEU A 71 -9.55 13.88 4.68
C LEU A 71 -11.00 13.48 4.46
N PHE A 72 -11.44 13.54 3.22
CA PHE A 72 -12.81 13.23 2.82
C PHE A 72 -12.86 11.89 2.08
N VAL A 73 -13.72 10.98 2.52
CA VAL A 73 -14.04 9.75 1.77
C VAL A 73 -15.38 9.97 1.04
N PRO A 74 -15.40 10.08 -0.29
CA PRO A 74 -16.64 10.13 -1.05
C PRO A 74 -17.54 8.93 -0.68
N SER A 75 -18.75 9.22 -0.20
CA SER A 75 -19.70 8.21 0.28
C SER A 75 -19.24 7.36 1.49
N GLY A 76 -18.12 7.65 2.13
CA GLY A 76 -17.57 6.84 3.25
C GLY A 76 -18.52 6.68 4.42
N ALA A 77 -19.19 7.76 4.85
CA ALA A 77 -20.18 7.71 5.92
C ALA A 77 -21.41 6.83 5.58
N GLN A 78 -21.72 6.62 4.29
CA GLN A 78 -22.86 5.83 3.85
C GLN A 78 -22.48 4.38 3.53
N THR A 79 -21.34 4.17 2.88
CA THR A 79 -20.96 2.88 2.30
C THR A 79 -19.75 2.24 2.97
N GLY A 80 -19.03 2.97 3.81
CA GLY A 80 -17.73 2.55 4.35
C GLY A 80 -16.67 2.39 3.27
N LEU A 81 -15.48 1.96 3.70
CA LEU A 81 -14.45 1.40 2.83
C LEU A 81 -14.78 -0.09 2.62
N LYS A 82 -15.02 -0.50 1.38
CA LYS A 82 -15.42 -1.87 1.04
C LYS A 82 -14.25 -2.62 0.44
N LEU A 83 -13.94 -3.77 1.02
CA LEU A 83 -13.10 -4.81 0.43
C LEU A 83 -14.02 -5.90 -0.11
N ASN A 84 -13.94 -6.19 -1.40
CA ASN A 84 -14.77 -7.21 -2.04
C ASN A 84 -14.03 -8.53 -2.24
N ASP A 85 -12.86 -8.67 -1.61
CA ASP A 85 -12.11 -9.91 -1.55
C ASP A 85 -12.88 -10.95 -0.74
N SER A 86 -12.96 -12.15 -1.30
CA SER A 86 -13.57 -13.29 -0.63
C SER A 86 -12.55 -13.99 0.25
N PHE A 87 -13.01 -14.51 1.40
CA PHE A 87 -12.20 -15.35 2.28
C PHE A 87 -13.06 -16.44 2.91
N THR A 88 -12.41 -17.52 3.34
CA THR A 88 -13.08 -18.69 3.91
C THR A 88 -12.73 -18.84 5.38
N VAL A 89 -13.76 -19.07 6.22
CA VAL A 89 -13.58 -19.47 7.61
C VAL A 89 -13.85 -20.97 7.72
N LEU A 90 -12.83 -21.76 8.04
CA LEU A 90 -12.96 -23.21 8.20
C LEU A 90 -13.70 -23.57 9.50
N ALA A 91 -14.46 -24.67 9.47
CA ALA A 91 -15.18 -25.15 10.65
C ALA A 91 -14.22 -25.53 11.78
N GLY A 92 -14.30 -24.80 12.89
CA GLY A 92 -13.41 -24.97 14.04
C GLY A 92 -11.98 -24.44 13.83
N GLY A 93 -11.74 -23.72 12.73
CA GLY A 93 -10.49 -23.01 12.46
C GLY A 93 -10.55 -21.54 12.90
N SER A 94 -9.43 -20.86 12.77
CA SER A 94 -9.28 -19.41 12.93
C SER A 94 -8.85 -18.80 11.60
N SER A 95 -9.24 -17.57 11.34
CA SER A 95 -8.75 -16.77 10.22
C SER A 95 -8.00 -15.56 10.79
N ASP A 96 -6.79 -15.32 10.29
CA ASP A 96 -5.99 -14.15 10.62
C ASP A 96 -5.86 -13.30 9.35
N LEU A 97 -6.48 -12.13 9.34
CA LEU A 97 -6.64 -11.31 8.14
C LEU A 97 -6.06 -9.92 8.37
N ILE A 98 -5.22 -9.48 7.45
CA ILE A 98 -4.68 -8.12 7.39
C ILE A 98 -5.42 -7.34 6.31
N ILE A 99 -5.86 -6.14 6.67
CA ILE A 99 -6.33 -5.13 5.73
C ILE A 99 -5.14 -4.23 5.46
N ASP A 100 -4.49 -4.42 4.32
CA ASP A 100 -3.40 -3.56 3.89
C ASP A 100 -3.94 -2.34 3.13
N PHE A 101 -3.38 -1.18 3.47
CA PHE A 101 -3.83 0.12 2.97
C PHE A 101 -2.71 0.77 2.18
N ASP A 102 -2.86 0.82 0.85
CA ASP A 102 -1.92 1.53 0.00
C ASP A 102 -2.23 3.03 0.01
N LEU A 103 -1.56 3.76 0.91
CA LEU A 103 -1.74 5.22 1.03
C LEU A 103 -1.31 5.96 -0.24
N ARG A 104 -0.23 5.52 -0.88
CA ARG A 104 0.30 6.16 -2.10
C ARG A 104 -0.73 6.12 -3.22
N LYS A 105 -1.48 5.03 -3.37
CA LYS A 105 -2.56 4.92 -4.37
C LYS A 105 -3.93 5.45 -3.92
N SER A 106 -4.07 5.83 -2.66
CA SER A 106 -5.40 6.12 -2.10
C SER A 106 -5.69 7.59 -1.85
N ILE A 107 -4.66 8.42 -1.66
CA ILE A 107 -4.83 9.84 -1.32
C ILE A 107 -4.71 10.69 -2.58
N THR A 108 -5.71 11.51 -2.86
CA THR A 108 -5.68 12.47 -4.00
C THR A 108 -5.92 13.89 -3.50
N ASN A 109 -5.37 14.88 -4.20
CA ASN A 109 -5.56 16.31 -3.91
C ASN A 109 -6.22 17.04 -5.09
N PRO A 110 -7.54 16.90 -5.29
CA PRO A 110 -8.18 17.47 -6.46
C PRO A 110 -8.13 19.01 -6.43
N ARG A 111 -7.71 19.63 -7.54
CA ARG A 111 -7.56 21.08 -7.65
C ARG A 111 -8.85 21.82 -7.26
N GLY A 112 -8.69 22.85 -6.42
CA GLY A 112 -9.79 23.71 -5.98
C GLY A 112 -10.69 23.09 -4.90
N GLN A 113 -10.29 21.96 -4.30
CA GLN A 113 -10.94 21.40 -3.12
C GLN A 113 -10.22 21.84 -1.84
N SER A 114 -10.96 21.90 -0.74
CA SER A 114 -10.44 22.19 0.60
C SER A 114 -9.98 20.95 1.36
N ASP A 115 -10.43 19.77 0.91
CA ASP A 115 -10.14 18.47 1.51
C ASP A 115 -9.19 17.67 0.62
N TYR A 116 -8.35 16.84 1.24
CA TYR A 116 -7.78 15.68 0.56
C TYR A 116 -8.85 14.60 0.39
N PHE A 117 -8.77 13.82 -0.67
CA PHE A 117 -9.75 12.78 -0.97
C PHE A 117 -9.11 11.41 -0.78
N LEU A 118 -9.80 10.54 -0.03
CA LEU A 118 -9.42 9.15 0.14
C LEU A 118 -10.26 8.27 -0.79
N LYS A 119 -9.63 7.75 -1.84
CA LYS A 119 -10.15 6.71 -2.73
C LYS A 119 -9.43 5.40 -2.39
N PRO A 120 -9.94 4.61 -1.44
CA PRO A 120 -9.16 3.53 -0.83
C PRO A 120 -8.78 2.44 -1.85
N ARG A 121 -7.49 2.11 -1.90
CA ARG A 121 -6.93 0.89 -2.48
C ARG A 121 -6.53 -0.01 -1.32
N LEU A 122 -7.33 -1.05 -1.10
CA LEU A 122 -7.16 -1.97 0.02
C LEU A 122 -6.93 -3.37 -0.51
N ARG A 123 -6.14 -4.15 0.22
CA ARG A 123 -5.95 -5.57 -0.02
C ARG A 123 -6.33 -6.34 1.24
N LEU A 124 -7.02 -7.45 1.06
CA LEU A 124 -7.25 -8.41 2.14
C LEU A 124 -6.23 -9.53 2.02
N ILE A 125 -5.41 -9.71 3.04
CA ILE A 125 -4.35 -10.70 3.07
C ILE A 125 -4.65 -11.70 4.18
N ASP A 126 -4.56 -12.99 3.87
CA ASP A 126 -4.55 -14.04 4.88
C ASP A 126 -3.12 -14.15 5.45
N ASN A 127 -2.98 -13.72 6.68
CA ASN A 127 -1.69 -13.64 7.36
C ASN A 127 -1.12 -15.02 7.71
N SER A 128 -1.95 -16.06 7.72
CA SER A 128 -1.50 -17.43 7.98
C SER A 128 -0.71 -18.03 6.82
N VAL A 129 -0.81 -17.43 5.63
CA VAL A 129 -0.15 -17.88 4.41
C VAL A 129 0.74 -16.80 3.77
N SER A 130 0.84 -15.60 4.36
CA SER A 130 1.68 -14.52 3.83
C SER A 130 3.17 -14.79 4.09
N GLY A 131 4.03 -14.10 3.34
CA GLY A 131 5.45 -13.99 3.60
C GLY A 131 5.88 -12.53 3.59
N ASP A 132 7.08 -12.27 4.11
CA ASP A 132 7.64 -10.93 4.17
C ASP A 132 8.86 -10.82 3.26
N LEU A 133 9.17 -9.59 2.87
CA LEU A 133 10.38 -9.23 2.17
C LEU A 133 11.09 -8.13 2.94
N MET A 134 12.37 -8.31 3.20
CA MET A 134 13.23 -7.26 3.75
C MET A 134 14.61 -7.30 3.10
N GLY A 135 15.39 -6.28 3.39
CA GLY A 135 16.80 -6.28 3.05
C GLY A 135 17.43 -4.93 3.24
N THR A 136 18.67 -4.82 2.80
CA THR A 136 19.46 -3.60 2.88
C THR A 136 19.70 -2.99 1.50
N VAL A 137 20.05 -1.71 1.49
CA VAL A 137 20.38 -0.97 0.28
C VAL A 137 21.73 -0.31 0.48
N ALA A 138 22.67 -0.56 -0.44
CA ALA A 138 23.96 0.13 -0.43
C ALA A 138 23.76 1.65 -0.60
N GLU A 139 24.40 2.45 0.27
CA GLU A 139 24.30 3.91 0.27
C GLU A 139 24.61 4.51 -1.11
N SER A 140 25.59 3.94 -1.83
CA SER A 140 25.98 4.39 -3.18
C SER A 140 24.82 4.36 -4.19
N LEU A 141 23.83 3.48 -4.03
CA LEU A 141 22.68 3.37 -4.93
C LEU A 141 21.63 4.47 -4.70
N ILE A 142 21.63 5.10 -3.53
CA ILE A 142 20.64 6.10 -3.12
C ILE A 142 21.25 7.49 -2.92
N THR A 143 22.58 7.61 -2.97
CA THR A 143 23.30 8.89 -2.99
C THR A 143 23.96 9.18 -4.35
N ALA A 144 23.62 8.42 -5.38
CA ALA A 144 24.14 8.60 -6.73
C ALA A 144 23.71 9.95 -7.34
N GLU A 145 24.41 10.40 -8.39
CA GLU A 145 23.99 11.57 -9.16
C GLU A 145 22.60 11.30 -9.78
N GLY A 146 21.62 12.16 -9.48
CA GLY A 146 20.23 12.03 -9.95
C GLY A 146 19.23 11.56 -8.89
N CYS A 147 19.69 11.07 -7.73
CA CYS A 147 18.81 10.76 -6.61
C CYS A 147 18.22 12.01 -5.95
N THR A 148 17.02 11.87 -5.39
CA THR A 148 16.26 12.96 -4.74
C THR A 148 16.12 12.71 -3.23
N GLU A 149 15.06 13.23 -2.59
CA GLU A 149 14.95 13.25 -1.13
C GLU A 149 14.58 11.89 -0.53
N SER A 150 14.02 10.96 -1.32
CA SER A 150 13.58 9.67 -0.81
C SER A 150 13.84 8.50 -1.76
N SER A 151 13.99 7.32 -1.17
CA SER A 151 14.21 6.06 -1.88
C SER A 151 13.19 5.02 -1.41
N SER A 152 12.82 4.11 -2.28
CA SER A 152 11.83 3.07 -1.99
C SER A 152 12.06 1.85 -2.89
N VAL A 153 11.68 0.68 -2.38
CA VAL A 153 11.63 -0.57 -3.14
C VAL A 153 10.18 -0.82 -3.56
N TYR A 154 9.96 -0.96 -4.86
CA TYR A 154 8.67 -1.20 -5.47
C TYR A 154 8.55 -2.69 -5.76
N VAL A 155 7.41 -3.29 -5.39
CA VAL A 155 7.17 -4.72 -5.54
C VAL A 155 6.12 -4.95 -6.62
N PHE A 156 6.54 -5.49 -7.76
CA PHE A 156 5.74 -5.71 -8.96
C PHE A 156 5.33 -7.17 -9.13
N PRO A 157 4.24 -7.47 -9.84
CA PRO A 157 3.93 -8.86 -10.22
C PRO A 157 5.04 -9.44 -11.13
N ALA A 158 5.27 -10.74 -11.09
CA ALA A 158 6.27 -11.40 -11.95
C ALA A 158 5.89 -11.47 -13.44
N GLU A 159 4.67 -11.09 -13.82
CA GLU A 159 4.18 -11.14 -15.21
C GLU A 159 4.77 -10.03 -16.10
N VAL A 160 5.52 -9.12 -15.48
CA VAL A 160 6.09 -7.92 -16.08
C VAL A 160 7.54 -8.18 -16.48
N THR A 161 8.05 -7.49 -17.50
CA THR A 161 9.50 -7.49 -17.76
C THR A 161 10.18 -6.46 -16.88
N VAL A 162 11.47 -6.64 -16.61
CA VAL A 162 12.30 -5.62 -15.93
C VAL A 162 12.26 -4.24 -16.60
N ASP A 163 12.02 -4.19 -17.92
CA ASP A 163 11.87 -2.94 -18.68
C ASP A 163 10.42 -2.42 -18.72
N GLY A 164 9.50 -3.12 -18.05
CA GLY A 164 8.07 -2.80 -18.03
C GLY A 164 7.56 -2.52 -16.62
N VAL A 165 8.44 -2.32 -15.64
CA VAL A 165 8.05 -1.79 -14.32
C VAL A 165 7.81 -0.30 -14.42
N ASP A 166 6.90 0.21 -13.59
CA ASP A 166 6.57 1.64 -13.60
C ASP A 166 6.36 2.25 -12.22
N ASP A 167 6.28 3.58 -12.17
CA ASP A 167 5.84 4.28 -10.98
C ASP A 167 4.33 4.13 -10.74
N ILE A 168 3.85 4.73 -9.64
CA ILE A 168 2.44 4.66 -9.30
C ILE A 168 1.70 5.77 -10.03
N ASP A 169 0.74 5.41 -10.86
CA ASP A 169 -0.22 6.35 -11.40
C ASP A 169 -1.68 5.90 -11.17
N ILE A 170 -2.59 6.86 -11.15
CA ILE A 170 -4.04 6.62 -11.10
C ILE A 170 -4.64 7.32 -12.31
N VAL A 171 -4.20 6.90 -13.49
CA VAL A 171 -4.81 7.35 -14.74
C VAL A 171 -6.07 6.53 -15.06
N ASP A 172 -6.98 7.12 -15.85
CA ASP A 172 -8.19 6.41 -16.28
C ASP A 172 -7.78 5.26 -17.23
N GLU A 173 -8.39 4.07 -17.06
CA GLU A 173 -8.06 2.88 -17.88
C GLU A 173 -8.06 3.21 -19.38
N GLY A 174 -6.88 3.08 -20.00
CA GLY A 174 -6.64 3.37 -21.42
C GLY A 174 -5.85 4.66 -21.71
N ASP A 175 -5.52 5.45 -20.69
CA ASP A 175 -4.50 6.51 -20.73
C ASP A 175 -3.23 6.13 -19.95
N ASP A 176 -3.20 4.91 -19.39
CA ASP A 176 -1.99 4.25 -18.90
C ASP A 176 -1.11 3.93 -20.11
N ILE A 177 -0.11 4.78 -20.30
CA ILE A 177 0.92 4.68 -21.33
C ILE A 177 2.12 3.86 -20.82
N GLY A 178 2.03 3.39 -19.57
CA GLY A 178 3.09 2.86 -18.76
C GLY A 178 3.19 1.34 -18.71
N GLY A 179 4.11 0.90 -17.86
CA GLY A 179 4.37 -0.48 -17.47
C GLY A 179 3.36 -0.99 -16.44
N ALA A 180 3.73 -2.01 -15.68
CA ALA A 180 2.90 -2.48 -14.59
C ALA A 180 3.17 -1.68 -13.32
N ASP A 181 2.08 -1.18 -12.76
CA ASP A 181 1.96 -0.61 -11.44
C ASP A 181 2.50 -1.54 -10.32
N PRO A 182 3.19 -1.03 -9.28
CA PRO A 182 3.61 -1.86 -8.16
C PRO A 182 2.39 -2.31 -7.33
N ILE A 183 2.49 -3.50 -6.75
CA ILE A 183 1.48 -4.03 -5.82
C ILE A 183 1.63 -3.36 -4.44
N THR A 184 2.86 -3.02 -4.06
CA THR A 184 3.17 -2.26 -2.84
C THR A 184 4.56 -1.62 -2.95
N THR A 185 4.83 -0.66 -2.07
CA THR A 185 6.14 0.01 -1.95
C THR A 185 6.64 -0.07 -0.52
N ALA A 186 7.93 -0.29 -0.34
CA ALA A 186 8.61 -0.21 0.94
C ALA A 186 9.58 0.98 0.95
N THR A 187 9.35 1.91 1.87
CA THR A 187 10.27 3.04 2.08
C THR A 187 11.63 2.53 2.51
N VAL A 188 12.70 3.04 1.87
CA VAL A 188 14.07 2.81 2.34
C VAL A 188 14.34 3.82 3.46
N SER A 189 14.74 3.33 4.63
CA SER A 189 15.00 4.15 5.80
C SER A 189 16.35 3.80 6.42
N LEU A 190 16.99 4.79 7.05
CA LEU A 190 18.25 4.60 7.76
C LEU A 190 17.95 4.12 9.19
N ASN A 191 18.44 2.94 9.54
CA ASN A 191 18.29 2.40 10.89
C ASN A 191 19.33 2.99 11.87
N ASP A 192 19.21 2.64 13.15
CA ASP A 192 20.08 3.15 14.24
C ASP A 192 21.56 2.78 14.07
N ASP A 193 21.86 1.72 13.30
CA ASP A 193 23.21 1.25 13.01
C ASP A 193 23.82 1.93 11.77
N GLY A 194 23.08 2.83 11.12
CA GLY A 194 23.53 3.53 9.91
C GLY A 194 23.44 2.69 8.64
N VAL A 195 22.59 1.65 8.64
CA VAL A 195 22.31 0.82 7.46
C VAL A 195 20.97 1.22 6.87
N TYR A 196 20.92 1.39 5.56
CA TYR A 196 19.66 1.61 4.87
C TYR A 196 18.94 0.28 4.68
N GLU A 197 17.70 0.21 5.15
CA GLU A 197 16.87 -0.99 5.12
C GLU A 197 15.47 -0.70 4.59
N TYR A 198 14.80 -1.75 4.11
CA TYR A 198 13.41 -1.69 3.68
C TYR A 198 12.67 -2.94 4.14
N MET A 199 11.34 -2.84 4.30
CA MET A 199 10.48 -3.98 4.58
C MET A 199 9.13 -3.85 3.86
N ALA A 200 8.82 -4.84 3.03
CA ALA A 200 7.51 -5.08 2.44
C ALA A 200 6.92 -6.35 3.07
N ALA A 201 6.02 -6.17 4.03
CA ALA A 201 5.39 -7.28 4.74
C ALA A 201 4.06 -7.71 4.09
N PHE A 202 3.53 -8.85 4.54
CA PHE A 202 2.19 -9.34 4.18
C PHE A 202 2.03 -9.59 2.66
N LEU A 203 3.06 -10.09 2.00
CA LEU A 203 3.00 -10.47 0.59
C LEU A 203 2.44 -11.88 0.45
N ALA A 204 1.60 -12.10 -0.58
CA ALA A 204 1.19 -13.46 -0.92
C ALA A 204 2.42 -14.27 -1.41
N PRO A 205 2.48 -15.58 -1.18
CA PRO A 205 3.54 -16.41 -1.73
C PRO A 205 3.50 -16.39 -3.26
N GLY A 206 4.66 -16.24 -3.89
CA GLY A 206 4.75 -16.14 -5.34
C GLY A 206 6.02 -15.44 -5.81
N ASP A 207 6.14 -15.33 -7.12
CA ASP A 207 7.25 -14.63 -7.75
C ASP A 207 6.88 -13.14 -7.94
N TYR A 208 7.85 -12.27 -7.72
CA TYR A 208 7.73 -10.82 -7.82
C TYR A 208 8.98 -10.22 -8.49
N ILE A 209 8.84 -8.99 -8.99
CA ILE A 209 9.97 -8.16 -9.39
C ILE A 209 10.13 -7.04 -8.37
N LEU A 210 11.37 -6.79 -7.95
CA LEU A 210 11.72 -5.66 -7.08
C LEU A 210 12.39 -4.58 -7.90
N GLY A 211 11.85 -3.37 -7.88
CA GLY A 211 12.49 -2.17 -8.44
C GLY A 211 12.98 -1.25 -7.33
N LEU A 212 14.28 -0.99 -7.24
CA LEU A 212 14.79 0.05 -6.36
C LEU A 212 14.77 1.39 -7.08
N THR A 213 14.12 2.40 -6.52
CA THR A 213 14.22 3.78 -6.99
C THR A 213 14.80 4.67 -5.88
N CYS A 214 15.67 5.62 -6.28
CA CYS A 214 16.14 6.69 -5.41
C CYS A 214 15.44 8.04 -5.70
N GLN A 215 14.30 7.97 -6.38
CA GLN A 215 13.51 9.12 -6.81
C GLN A 215 12.06 9.03 -6.31
N ALA A 216 11.83 8.38 -5.17
CA ALA A 216 10.50 7.97 -4.70
C ALA A 216 9.59 9.14 -4.27
N ASP A 217 10.15 10.35 -4.13
CA ASP A 217 9.42 11.60 -3.85
C ASP A 217 8.95 12.29 -5.12
N LEU A 218 9.48 11.90 -6.28
CA LEU A 218 8.98 12.37 -7.57
C LEU A 218 7.69 11.64 -7.96
N ASP A 219 7.47 10.42 -7.47
CA ASP A 219 6.25 9.62 -7.69
C ASP A 219 5.00 10.39 -7.21
N GLN A 220 4.07 10.59 -8.14
CA GLN A 220 2.85 11.35 -7.97
C GLN A 220 1.70 10.56 -8.58
N ASN A 221 0.82 10.05 -7.74
CA ASN A 221 -0.27 9.18 -8.18
C ASN A 221 -1.32 9.82 -9.10
N ASP A 222 -1.24 11.12 -9.40
CA ASP A 222 -2.14 11.84 -10.29
C ASP A 222 -1.48 12.25 -11.62
N ILE A 223 -0.22 11.85 -11.82
CA ILE A 223 0.59 12.07 -13.02
C ILE A 223 1.25 10.73 -13.37
N ASP A 224 1.59 10.57 -14.65
CA ASP A 224 2.39 9.44 -15.13
C ASP A 224 3.85 9.90 -15.26
N ASN A 225 4.77 9.41 -14.42
CA ASN A 225 6.11 9.98 -14.24
C ASN A 225 7.20 9.04 -14.76
N THR A 226 6.88 8.24 -15.77
CA THR A 226 7.80 7.26 -16.34
C THR A 226 8.93 7.92 -17.13
N GLN A 227 9.97 7.12 -17.44
CA GLN A 227 11.01 7.50 -18.40
C GLN A 227 10.48 7.88 -19.80
N SER A 228 9.23 7.55 -20.13
CA SER A 228 8.61 7.91 -21.41
C SER A 228 7.91 9.27 -21.40
N ASP A 229 7.72 9.91 -20.24
CA ASP A 229 7.14 11.25 -20.20
C ASP A 229 8.16 12.31 -20.68
N THR A 230 8.03 12.65 -21.96
CA THR A 230 8.83 13.69 -22.60
C THR A 230 8.43 15.11 -22.22
N ASN A 231 7.31 15.32 -21.51
CA ASN A 231 6.80 16.64 -21.15
C ASN A 231 7.28 17.11 -19.78
N ALA A 232 7.61 16.19 -18.85
CA ALA A 232 8.18 16.51 -17.53
C ALA A 232 9.45 15.67 -17.22
N PRO A 233 10.53 15.78 -18.01
CA PRO A 233 11.72 14.95 -17.87
C PRO A 233 12.48 15.11 -16.53
N GLU A 234 12.18 16.16 -15.76
CA GLU A 234 12.74 16.41 -14.42
C GLU A 234 11.96 15.72 -13.29
N GLN A 235 10.80 15.11 -13.59
CA GLN A 235 9.94 14.42 -12.62
C GLN A 235 9.93 12.90 -12.81
N VAL A 236 10.87 12.38 -13.62
CA VAL A 236 10.90 10.96 -13.98
C VAL A 236 11.34 10.10 -12.80
N VAL A 237 10.53 9.09 -12.48
CA VAL A 237 10.91 8.00 -11.60
C VAL A 237 11.62 6.94 -12.43
N SER A 238 12.84 6.61 -12.03
CA SER A 238 13.61 5.53 -12.63
C SER A 238 13.98 4.46 -11.61
N PHE A 239 14.10 3.22 -12.09
CA PHE A 239 14.53 2.09 -11.29
C PHE A 239 16.01 1.79 -11.55
N VAL A 240 16.80 1.88 -10.48
CA VAL A 240 18.25 1.62 -10.46
C VAL A 240 18.53 0.18 -10.87
N THR A 241 17.69 -0.76 -10.43
CA THR A 241 17.75 -2.17 -10.80
C THR A 241 16.37 -2.81 -10.64
N ALA A 242 16.12 -3.85 -11.42
CA ALA A 242 14.92 -4.68 -11.35
C ALA A 242 15.32 -6.16 -11.27
N VAL A 243 14.84 -6.87 -10.25
CA VAL A 243 15.29 -8.24 -9.93
C VAL A 243 14.13 -9.14 -9.54
N ASN A 244 14.23 -10.43 -9.87
CA ASN A 244 13.22 -11.41 -9.48
C ASN A 244 13.47 -11.88 -8.04
N VAL A 245 12.39 -12.01 -7.28
CA VAL A 245 12.37 -12.61 -5.94
C VAL A 245 11.19 -13.55 -5.83
N THR A 246 11.30 -14.58 -4.99
CA THR A 246 10.20 -15.48 -4.66
C THR A 246 9.87 -15.32 -3.19
N ILE A 247 8.64 -14.91 -2.88
CA ILE A 247 8.11 -14.87 -1.54
C ILE A 247 7.61 -16.26 -1.16
N VAL A 248 8.06 -16.74 0.00
CA VAL A 248 7.67 -18.04 0.56
C VAL A 248 6.73 -17.81 1.73
N GLU A 249 5.68 -18.64 1.78
CA GLU A 249 4.70 -18.67 2.87
C GLU A 249 5.38 -18.79 4.24
N ASN A 250 4.98 -17.96 5.19
CA ASN A 250 5.45 -17.93 6.58
C ASN A 250 6.98 -17.76 6.72
N GLU A 251 7.63 -17.18 5.71
CA GLU A 251 9.07 -16.90 5.71
C GLU A 251 9.34 -15.42 5.41
N THR A 252 10.44 -14.92 5.98
CA THR A 252 11.01 -13.63 5.60
C THR A 252 12.06 -13.86 4.52
N THR A 253 11.75 -13.43 3.31
CA THR A 253 12.69 -13.41 2.19
C THR A 253 13.62 -12.22 2.34
N VAL A 254 14.91 -12.45 2.14
CA VAL A 254 15.94 -11.39 2.22
C VAL A 254 16.53 -11.14 0.84
N TYR A 255 16.55 -9.86 0.44
CA TYR A 255 17.23 -9.43 -0.76
C TYR A 255 17.98 -8.11 -0.51
N ASP A 256 19.30 -8.13 -0.66
CA ASP A 256 20.15 -6.94 -0.49
C ASP A 256 20.49 -6.31 -1.83
N PHE A 257 20.29 -5.00 -1.94
CA PHE A 257 20.68 -4.21 -3.11
C PHE A 257 22.13 -3.75 -2.95
N GLU A 258 23.03 -4.41 -3.67
CA GLU A 258 24.48 -4.17 -3.67
C GLU A 258 24.95 -3.53 -5.00
N GLU A 259 26.19 -3.03 -5.04
CA GLU A 259 26.85 -2.45 -6.23
C GLU A 259 27.16 -3.47 -7.33
#